data_AF-A0A7C1MNE8-F1
#
_entry.id   AF-A0A7C1MNE8-F1
#
_cell.length_a   1.000
_cell.length_b   1.000
_cell.length_c   1.000
_cell.angle_alpha   90.00
_cell.angle_beta   90.00
_cell.angle_gamma   90.00
#
_symmetry.space_group_name_H-M   'P 1'
#
loop_
_entity.id
_entity.type
_entity.pdbx_description
1 polymer ?
#
loop_
_entity_poly.entity_id
_entity_poly.type
_entity_poly.pdbx_seq_one_letter_code
_entity_poly.pdbx_strand_id
1 'polypeptide(L)' 'MKKKNSRPSWDEYFLEVAGLVAKRSTCLRRKVGTVLVKNKRILATGYNGSPSGLKHCIDIGCLREKLKIPS' A
#
# COMPACT_ATOMS: atom_id res chain seq x y z
N MET A 1 6.44 -27.43 5.03
CA MET A 1 6.93 -27.62 3.64
C MET A 1 7.57 -26.32 3.18
N LYS A 2 8.90 -26.20 3.15
CA LYS A 2 9.57 -25.02 2.59
C LYS A 2 9.45 -25.10 1.06
N LYS A 3 8.78 -24.14 0.43
CA LYS A 3 8.59 -24.09 -1.04
C LYS A 3 9.96 -24.11 -1.73
N LYS A 4 10.06 -24.91 -2.80
CA LYS A 4 11.18 -24.97 -3.76
C LYS A 4 11.60 -23.54 -4.13
N ASN A 5 12.91 -23.30 -4.25
CA ASN A 5 13.54 -22.04 -4.69
C ASN A 5 13.12 -21.65 -6.14
N SER A 6 11.85 -21.34 -6.37
CA SER A 6 11.38 -20.75 -7.62
C SER A 6 11.55 -19.23 -7.51
N ARG A 7 12.39 -18.67 -8.38
CA ARG A 7 12.49 -17.22 -8.53
C ARG A 7 11.10 -16.67 -8.92
N PRO A 8 10.56 -15.67 -8.21
CA PRO A 8 9.27 -15.08 -8.56
C PRO A 8 9.33 -14.44 -9.96
N SER A 9 8.20 -14.47 -10.65
CA SER A 9 8.00 -13.66 -11.85
C SER A 9 8.08 -12.17 -11.52
N TRP A 10 8.20 -11.33 -12.54
CA TRP A 10 8.24 -9.88 -12.33
C TRP A 10 6.95 -9.35 -11.72
N ASP A 11 5.79 -9.85 -12.15
CA ASP A 11 4.49 -9.41 -11.64
C ASP A 11 4.30 -9.82 -10.18
N GLU A 12 4.63 -11.06 -9.83
CA GLU A 12 4.60 -11.51 -8.43
C GLU A 12 5.52 -10.64 -7.56
N TYR A 13 6.75 -10.41 -8.00
CA TYR A 13 7.70 -9.56 -7.27
C TYR A 13 7.15 -8.14 -7.08
N PHE A 14 6.63 -7.49 -8.12
CA PHE A 14 6.13 -6.12 -8.01
C PHE A 14 4.83 -6.02 -7.20
N LEU A 15 3.95 -7.03 -7.29
CA LEU A 15 2.74 -7.10 -6.47
C LEU A 15 3.06 -7.34 -4.99
N GLU A 16 4.04 -8.19 -4.68
CA GLU A 16 4.53 -8.38 -3.31
C GLU A 16 5.12 -7.09 -2.74
N VAL A 17 5.90 -6.35 -3.53
CA VAL A 17 6.41 -5.03 -3.14
C VAL A 17 5.26 -4.05 -2.92
N ALA A 18 4.25 -4.01 -3.80
CA ALA A 18 3.08 -3.16 -3.60
C ALA A 18 2.34 -3.51 -2.29
N GLY A 19 2.19 -4.81 -1.99
CA GLY A 19 1.63 -5.29 -0.73
C GLY A 19 2.47 -4.90 0.49
N LEU A 20 3.80 -4.95 0.39
CA LEU A 20 4.71 -4.48 1.44
C LEU A 20 4.56 -2.98 1.68
N VAL A 21 4.54 -2.17 0.63
CA VAL A 21 4.35 -0.72 0.69
C VAL A 21 2.98 -0.37 1.30
N ALA A 22 1.92 -1.12 0.96
CA ALA A 22 0.58 -0.94 1.51
C ALA A 22 0.53 -1.05 3.05
N LYS A 23 1.45 -1.80 3.68
CA LYS A 23 1.53 -1.92 5.14
C LYS A 23 1.82 -0.60 5.84
N ARG A 24 2.41 0.38 5.14
CA ARG A 24 2.63 1.75 5.65
C ARG A 24 1.40 2.66 5.55
N SER A 25 0.33 2.21 4.91
CA SER A 25 -0.92 2.99 4.80
C SER A 25 -1.48 3.33 6.18
N THR A 26 -1.83 4.60 6.34
CA THR A 26 -2.41 5.15 7.57
C THR A 26 -3.92 5.28 7.51
N CYS A 27 -4.57 4.73 6.47
CA CYS A 27 -6.03 4.68 6.39
C CYS A 27 -6.56 3.54 7.26
N LEU A 28 -7.70 3.75 7.94
CA LEU A 28 -8.35 2.74 8.76
C LEU A 28 -9.17 1.73 7.94
N ARG A 29 -9.63 2.12 6.74
CA ARG A 29 -10.57 1.33 5.92
C ARG A 29 -9.91 0.44 4.88
N ARG A 30 -8.87 0.94 4.21
CA ARG A 30 -8.22 0.28 3.06
C ARG A 30 -6.72 0.49 3.12
N LYS A 31 -5.96 -0.59 2.95
CA LYS A 31 -4.50 -0.56 2.85
C LYS A 31 -4.10 -0.71 1.39
N VAL A 32 -3.74 0.40 0.75
CA VAL A 32 -3.38 0.45 -0.67
C VAL A 32 -1.90 0.79 -0.79
N GLY A 33 -1.21 0.04 -1.64
CA GLY A 33 0.18 0.28 -2.02
C GLY A 33 0.32 0.29 -3.53
N THR A 34 1.30 1.02 -4.02
CA THR A 34 1.54 1.24 -5.44
C THR A 34 3.03 1.20 -5.72
N VAL A 35 3.39 0.65 -6.88
CA VAL A 35 4.75 0.60 -7.40
C VAL A 35 4.70 1.03 -8.86
N LEU A 36 5.46 2.06 -9.22
CA LEU A 36 5.64 2.51 -10.60
C LEU A 36 6.91 1.88 -11.17
N VAL A 37 6.78 1.14 -12.25
CA VAL A 37 7.88 0.35 -12.85
C VAL A 37 8.13 0.78 -14.29
N LYS A 38 9.39 0.90 -14.67
CA LYS A 38 9.83 1.07 -16.07
C LYS A 38 11.03 0.17 -16.32
N ASN A 39 11.01 -0.61 -17.42
CA ASN A 39 12.09 -1.52 -17.79
C ASN A 39 12.55 -2.43 -16.63
N LYS A 40 11.58 -3.01 -15.90
CA LYS A 40 11.80 -3.86 -14.71
C LYS A 40 12.55 -3.19 -13.55
N ARG A 41 12.58 -1.85 -13.51
CA ARG A 41 13.12 -1.07 -12.40
C ARG A 41 12.01 -0.26 -11.74
N ILE A 42 12.00 -0.26 -10.41
CA ILE A 42 11.08 0.56 -9.62
C ILE A 42 11.55 2.01 -9.70
N LEU A 43 10.66 2.89 -10.14
CA LEU A 43 10.91 4.34 -10.19
C LEU A 43 10.39 5.05 -8.94
N ALA A 44 9.22 4.63 -8.46
CA ALA A 44 8.57 5.21 -7.29
C ALA A 44 7.65 4.19 -6.62
N THR A 45 7.38 4.43 -5.34
CA THR A 45 6.38 3.70 -4.56
C THR A 45 5.47 4.68 -3.83
N GLY A 46 4.29 4.22 -3.44
CA GLY A 46 3.35 5.04 -2.69
C GLY A 46 2.31 4.22 -1.95
N TYR A 47 1.72 4.81 -0.91
CA TYR A 47 0.60 4.24 -0.19
C TYR A 47 -0.44 5.32 0.10
N ASN A 48 -1.67 4.94 0.36
CA ASN A 48 -2.71 5.90 0.72
C ASN A 48 -2.55 6.40 2.16
N GLY A 49 -2.59 7.72 2.34
CA GLY A 49 -2.49 8.39 3.63
C GLY A 49 -2.75 9.90 3.51
N SER A 50 -2.75 10.60 4.64
CA SER A 50 -2.81 12.06 4.65
C SER A 50 -1.57 12.67 3.99
N PRO A 51 -1.68 13.88 3.39
CA PRO A 51 -0.51 14.63 2.95
C PRO A 51 0.53 14.80 4.07
N SER A 52 1.80 14.95 3.68
CA SER A 52 2.91 15.17 4.60
C SER A 52 2.66 16.36 5.51
N GLY A 53 2.93 16.20 6.81
CA GLY A 53 2.74 17.24 7.83
C GLY A 53 1.33 17.30 8.42
N LEU A 54 0.37 16.54 7.90
CA LEU A 54 -0.97 16.44 8.47
C LEU A 54 -1.15 15.18 9.31
N LYS A 55 -2.04 15.26 10.30
CA LYS A 55 -2.41 14.09 11.12
C LYS A 55 -3.01 12.98 10.27
N HIS A 56 -2.69 11.75 10.62
CA HIS A 56 -3.18 10.58 9.89
C HIS A 56 -4.48 10.05 10.50
N CYS A 57 -5.26 9.29 9.73
CA CYS A 57 -6.51 8.68 10.24
C CYS A 57 -6.27 7.76 11.45
N ILE A 58 -5.09 7.15 11.56
CA ILE A 58 -4.70 6.36 12.74
C ILE A 58 -4.60 7.20 14.03
N ASP A 59 -4.37 8.50 13.91
CA ASP A 59 -4.22 9.41 15.05
C ASP A 59 -5.55 10.07 15.46
N ILE A 60 -6.42 10.37 14.48
CA ILE A 60 -7.63 11.20 14.69
C ILE A 60 -8.95 10.48 14.35
N GLY A 61 -8.88 9.24 13.88
CA GLY A 61 -10.02 8.48 13.37
C GLY A 61 -10.37 8.80 11.91
N CYS A 62 -11.46 8.20 11.40
CA CYS A 62 -11.88 8.36 10.00
C CYS A 62 -13.19 9.16 9.86
N LEU A 63 -13.14 10.30 9.18
CA LEU A 63 -14.34 11.11 8.91
C LEU A 63 -15.39 10.36 8.08
N ARG A 64 -14.94 9.54 7.11
CA ARG A 64 -15.86 8.79 6.27
C ARG A 64 -16.63 7.71 7.03
N GLU A 65 -16.05 7.13 8.09
CA GLU A 65 -16.76 6.17 8.96
C GLU A 65 -17.79 6.90 9.82
N LYS A 66 -17.40 8.04 10.43
CA LYS A 66 -18.30 8.88 11.23
C LYS A 66 -19.54 9.32 10.42
N LEU A 67 -19.34 9.65 9.15
CA LEU A 67 -20.40 10.09 8.24
C LEU A 67 -21.07 8.95 7.46
N LYS A 68 -20.71 7.68 7.74
CA LYS A 68 -21.24 6.49 7.05
C LYS A 68 -21.14 6.56 5.51
N ILE A 69 -20.06 7.15 5.00
CA ILE A 69 -19.85 7.28 3.55
C ILE A 69 -19.41 5.93 2.97
N PRO A 70 -20.15 5.37 1.97
CA PRO A 70 -19.86 4.07 1.37
C PRO A 70 -18.47 4.03 0.72
N SER A 71 -18.00 2.83 0.41
CA SER A 71 -16.64 2.58 -0.09
C SER A 71 -16.60 2.37 -1.58
#